data_AF-A0A964EP84-F1
#
_entry.id   AF-A0A964EP84-F1
#
_cell.length_a   1.000
_cell.length_b   1.000
_cell.length_c   1.000
_cell.angle_alpha   90.00
_cell.angle_beta   90.00
_cell.angle_gamma   90.00
#
_symmetry.space_group_name_H-M   'P 1'
#
loop_
_entity.id
_entity.type
_entity.pdbx_description
1 polymer ?
#
loop_
_entity_poly.entity_id
_entity_poly.type
_entity_poly.pdbx_seq_one_letter_code
_entity_poly.pdbx_strand_id
1 'polypeptide(L)'
;MNHRTSLLAGLLVLAAPVWTGCDEGSTPARPDAVVDATADVPVRSRTLEARVDAEGPFHVGYRTWEHTYTPPGTDEPRTIRLHVWYPTEATTGDHPTYYAFFEDEDALLNAPAAPPLDATYPVHVHSHGHQGFGGTSSFLMRRFASHGWVAIAPDHTGDLLFDDDLAKTANTVRHYIERPSDISAALDALDALPANDPLAAVDVSRVVMSGHSRGCYTVWANAGASFDPSAGNLDEATESELDVFAQGFRDPRVVAAIPMAGTYSADWFGTDGYRQVLIPMLSLTGTEDNASAARFRYDTLTDAPLAWIELAGGCHQTFALGYCDTLDFELGFSIVDTYALAFARVHVLGDTDPRSLGILAGLFEVSPLATVHLPR
;
A
#
# COMPACT_ATOMS: atom_id res chain seq x y z
N MET A 1 -66.61 14.40 31.82
CA MET A 1 -66.76 14.82 33.23
C MET A 1 -65.37 15.06 33.77
N ASN A 2 -64.95 16.34 33.83
CA ASN A 2 -64.75 17.12 35.07
C ASN A 2 -63.54 16.62 35.88
N HIS A 3 -62.59 17.43 36.38
CA HIS A 3 -62.25 18.85 36.25
C HIS A 3 -60.97 19.06 37.11
N ARG A 4 -60.04 19.93 36.66
CA ARG A 4 -59.20 20.89 37.45
C ARG A 4 -58.13 20.30 38.41
N THR A 5 -56.95 20.89 38.68
CA THR A 5 -56.35 22.26 38.59
C THR A 5 -54.86 22.10 38.99
N SER A 6 -53.84 22.57 38.25
CA SER A 6 -53.20 23.92 38.23
C SER A 6 -51.95 24.08 39.13
N LEU A 7 -50.84 24.60 38.57
CA LEU A 7 -50.12 25.85 38.94
C LEU A 7 -48.84 25.99 38.04
N LEU A 8 -48.79 26.98 37.12
CA LEU A 8 -48.05 28.28 37.16
C LEU A 8 -46.52 28.15 36.93
N ALA A 9 -45.78 29.03 36.23
CA ALA A 9 -46.02 30.20 35.39
C ALA A 9 -44.67 30.65 34.78
N GLY A 10 -44.69 31.36 33.65
CA GLY A 10 -43.54 32.09 33.11
C GLY A 10 -43.81 32.60 31.69
N LEU A 11 -44.12 33.88 31.54
CA LEU A 11 -44.62 34.58 30.34
C LEU A 11 -43.75 35.82 30.08
N LEU A 12 -43.55 36.21 28.80
CA LEU A 12 -43.38 37.58 28.22
C LEU A 12 -42.73 37.39 26.81
N VAL A 13 -43.36 37.61 25.63
CA VAL A 13 -44.14 38.68 24.98
C VAL A 13 -43.31 39.88 24.49
N LEU A 14 -43.34 40.12 23.16
CA LEU A 14 -43.65 41.39 22.43
C LEU A 14 -43.09 41.27 20.98
N ALA A 15 -43.88 41.18 19.91
CA ALA A 15 -44.79 42.14 19.26
C ALA A 15 -44.14 42.84 18.04
N ALA A 16 -44.79 42.69 16.88
CA ALA A 16 -44.49 43.36 15.61
C ALA A 16 -45.05 44.79 15.57
N PRO A 17 -44.68 45.58 14.55
CA PRO A 17 -45.69 46.38 13.88
C PRO A 17 -45.63 46.28 12.35
N VAL A 18 -46.82 46.26 11.76
CA VAL A 18 -47.11 46.53 10.34
C VAL A 18 -47.23 48.04 10.18
N TRP A 19 -46.59 48.62 9.16
CA TRP A 19 -46.88 49.97 8.69
C TRP A 19 -46.86 50.02 7.16
N THR A 20 -47.94 50.55 6.59
CA THR A 20 -48.15 50.89 5.18
C THR A 20 -47.71 52.33 4.91
N GLY A 21 -47.01 52.58 3.81
CA GLY A 21 -46.77 53.92 3.29
C GLY A 21 -46.00 53.90 1.96
N CYS A 22 -46.60 54.43 0.89
CA CYS A 22 -46.02 54.61 -0.44
C CYS A 22 -45.01 55.78 -0.44
N ASP A 23 -43.90 55.64 -1.17
CA ASP A 23 -43.42 56.72 -2.06
C ASP A 23 -42.36 56.22 -3.06
N GLU A 24 -42.34 56.86 -4.23
CA GLU A 24 -41.59 56.51 -5.44
C GLU A 24 -40.09 56.82 -5.34
N GLY A 25 -39.24 55.95 -5.91
CA GLY A 25 -37.80 56.21 -6.02
C GLY A 25 -37.02 55.07 -6.64
N SER A 26 -36.86 55.12 -7.96
CA SER A 26 -36.13 54.18 -8.82
C SER A 26 -34.73 53.78 -8.32
N THR A 27 -34.47 52.47 -8.21
CA THR A 27 -33.13 51.88 -8.25
C THR A 27 -33.12 50.69 -9.21
N PRO A 28 -32.07 50.49 -10.05
CA PRO A 28 -32.12 49.53 -11.15
C PRO A 28 -31.98 48.08 -10.65
N ALA A 29 -32.71 47.18 -11.31
CA ALA A 29 -32.65 45.74 -11.09
C ALA A 29 -31.23 45.18 -11.25
N ARG A 30 -30.76 44.42 -10.26
CA ARG A 30 -29.69 43.44 -10.46
C ARG A 30 -30.30 42.28 -11.25
N PRO A 31 -29.68 41.82 -12.36
CA PRO A 31 -30.16 40.65 -13.05
C PRO A 31 -30.02 39.43 -12.13
N ASP A 32 -31.08 38.64 -12.03
CA ASP A 32 -31.09 37.33 -11.40
C ASP A 32 -29.97 36.50 -12.03
N ALA A 33 -28.93 36.24 -11.24
CA ALA A 33 -27.95 35.23 -11.58
C ALA A 33 -28.67 33.89 -11.50
N VAL A 34 -29.03 33.35 -12.66
CA VAL A 34 -29.27 31.91 -12.81
C VAL A 34 -27.96 31.25 -12.43
N VAL A 35 -27.90 30.74 -11.20
CA VAL A 35 -26.81 29.88 -10.77
C VAL A 35 -27.01 28.57 -11.51
N ASP A 36 -26.21 28.36 -12.54
CA ASP A 36 -26.09 27.08 -13.22
C ASP A 36 -25.55 26.06 -12.20
N ALA A 37 -26.48 25.33 -11.58
CA ALA A 37 -26.18 24.29 -10.63
C ALA A 37 -25.90 22.98 -11.36
N THR A 38 -24.87 22.97 -12.20
CA THR A 38 -24.09 21.76 -12.44
C THR A 38 -22.87 21.82 -11.54
N ALA A 39 -23.10 21.64 -10.24
CA ALA A 39 -22.00 21.21 -9.38
C ALA A 39 -21.54 19.86 -9.95
N ASP A 40 -20.31 19.80 -10.45
CA ASP A 40 -19.65 18.57 -10.86
C ASP A 40 -19.84 17.55 -9.75
N VAL A 41 -20.69 16.55 -9.98
CA VAL A 41 -20.65 15.33 -9.19
C VAL A 41 -19.26 14.76 -9.46
N PRO A 42 -18.39 14.58 -8.45
CA PRO A 42 -17.08 14.02 -8.68
C PRO A 42 -17.24 12.71 -9.45
N VAL A 43 -16.70 12.66 -10.67
CA VAL A 43 -16.70 11.43 -11.45
C VAL A 43 -15.85 10.44 -10.67
N ARG A 44 -16.49 9.40 -10.13
CA ARG A 44 -15.80 8.31 -9.44
C ARG A 44 -14.76 7.73 -10.41
N SER A 45 -13.51 7.61 -9.95
CA SER A 45 -12.42 7.02 -10.73
C SER A 45 -12.86 5.67 -11.31
N ARG A 46 -12.56 5.44 -12.59
CA ARG A 46 -12.92 4.17 -13.26
C ARG A 46 -12.14 2.99 -12.67
N THR A 47 -10.95 3.26 -12.13
CA THR A 47 -10.15 2.30 -11.35
C THR A 47 -10.90 1.77 -10.11
N LEU A 48 -11.94 2.47 -9.64
CA LEU A 48 -12.74 2.07 -8.46
C LEU A 48 -14.05 1.35 -8.79
N GLU A 49 -14.38 1.15 -10.08
CA GLU A 49 -15.65 0.53 -10.52
C GLU A 49 -15.70 -0.97 -10.22
N ALA A 50 -14.59 -1.68 -10.44
CA ALA A 50 -14.49 -3.09 -10.10
C ALA A 50 -14.59 -3.30 -8.59
N ARG A 51 -15.26 -4.37 -8.17
CA ARG A 51 -15.37 -4.73 -6.76
C ARG A 51 -14.00 -5.17 -6.22
N VAL A 52 -13.61 -4.63 -5.08
CA VAL A 52 -12.31 -4.93 -4.45
C VAL A 52 -12.08 -6.40 -4.13
N ASP A 53 -13.16 -7.17 -3.97
CA ASP A 53 -13.18 -8.60 -3.64
C ASP A 53 -13.57 -9.48 -4.83
N ALA A 54 -13.54 -8.95 -6.05
CA ALA A 54 -13.74 -9.69 -7.30
C ALA A 54 -12.52 -9.52 -8.21
N GLU A 55 -12.33 -10.42 -9.18
CA GLU A 55 -11.30 -10.24 -10.20
C GLU A 55 -11.42 -8.88 -10.89
N GLY A 56 -10.27 -8.30 -11.22
CA GLY A 56 -10.20 -7.05 -11.96
C GLY A 56 -10.63 -7.23 -13.41
N PRO A 57 -10.98 -6.15 -14.13
CA PRO A 57 -11.46 -6.22 -15.50
C PRO A 57 -10.37 -6.55 -16.53
N PHE A 58 -9.09 -6.51 -16.15
CA PHE A 58 -7.97 -6.75 -17.06
C PHE A 58 -7.30 -8.12 -16.82
N HIS A 59 -6.72 -8.64 -17.90
CA HIS A 59 -5.65 -9.62 -17.79
C HIS A 59 -4.35 -8.93 -17.33
N VAL A 60 -3.32 -9.71 -17.02
CA VAL A 60 -2.06 -9.17 -16.49
C VAL A 60 -0.95 -9.31 -17.52
N GLY A 61 -0.37 -8.18 -17.91
CA GLY A 61 0.90 -8.12 -18.63
C GLY A 61 2.06 -8.09 -17.65
N TYR A 62 3.20 -8.61 -18.07
CA TYR A 62 4.43 -8.62 -17.28
C TYR A 62 5.64 -8.25 -18.15
N ARG A 63 6.53 -7.42 -17.64
CA ARG A 63 7.85 -7.16 -18.25
C ARG A 63 8.92 -6.97 -17.20
N THR A 64 10.18 -7.04 -17.63
CA THR A 64 11.33 -6.87 -16.74
C THR A 64 12.49 -6.19 -17.44
N TRP A 65 13.28 -5.42 -16.70
CA TRP A 65 14.51 -4.79 -17.17
C TRP A 65 15.48 -4.54 -16.02
N GLU A 66 16.74 -4.25 -16.34
CA GLU A 66 17.77 -3.90 -15.36
C GLU A 66 17.84 -2.38 -15.14
N HIS A 67 18.03 -1.98 -13.89
CA HIS A 67 18.23 -0.60 -13.49
C HIS A 67 19.50 -0.48 -12.65
N THR A 68 20.33 0.50 -12.97
CA THR A 68 21.59 0.76 -12.26
C THR A 68 21.52 2.14 -11.59
N TYR A 69 21.87 2.17 -10.31
CA TYR A 69 21.94 3.38 -9.49
C TYR A 69 23.09 3.28 -8.49
N THR A 70 23.43 4.37 -7.79
CA THR A 70 24.44 4.33 -6.72
C THR A 70 23.73 4.50 -5.37
N PRO A 71 23.71 3.48 -4.50
CA PRO A 71 23.05 3.60 -3.20
C PRO A 71 23.84 4.52 -2.26
N PRO A 72 23.20 5.12 -1.24
CA PRO A 72 23.87 6.02 -0.31
C PRO A 72 24.99 5.31 0.47
N GLY A 73 26.01 6.09 0.88
CA GLY A 73 27.15 5.57 1.65
C GLY A 73 28.16 4.74 0.86
N THR A 74 28.12 4.77 -0.47
CA THR A 74 29.14 4.21 -1.36
C THR A 74 29.22 4.99 -2.67
N ASP A 75 30.32 4.83 -3.41
CA ASP A 75 30.46 5.28 -4.80
C ASP A 75 30.25 4.13 -5.82
N GLU A 76 30.12 2.90 -5.32
CA GLU A 76 29.96 1.71 -6.16
C GLU A 76 28.53 1.61 -6.75
N PRO A 77 28.39 1.43 -8.08
CA PRO A 77 27.10 1.25 -8.71
C PRO A 77 26.49 -0.11 -8.34
N ARG A 78 25.17 -0.13 -8.19
CA ARG A 78 24.36 -1.31 -7.93
C ARG A 78 23.35 -1.49 -9.07
N THR A 79 23.25 -2.71 -9.59
CA THR A 79 22.27 -3.09 -10.60
C THR A 79 21.24 -4.03 -10.00
N ILE A 80 19.96 -3.72 -10.21
CA ILE A 80 18.82 -4.51 -9.78
C ILE A 80 17.94 -4.86 -10.98
N ARG A 81 17.29 -6.02 -10.92
CA ARG A 81 16.25 -6.39 -11.88
C ARG A 81 14.92 -5.82 -11.39
N LEU A 82 14.17 -5.16 -12.26
CA LEU A 82 12.83 -4.66 -11.97
C LEU A 82 11.81 -5.59 -12.61
N HIS A 83 10.86 -6.06 -11.83
CA HIS A 83 9.72 -6.85 -12.27
C HIS A 83 8.49 -5.97 -12.26
N VAL A 84 7.75 -5.90 -13.39
CA VAL A 84 6.59 -5.01 -13.51
C VAL A 84 5.40 -5.75 -14.09
N TRP A 85 4.29 -5.73 -13.35
CA TRP A 85 2.98 -6.22 -13.74
C TRP A 85 2.07 -5.04 -14.04
N TYR A 86 1.28 -5.14 -15.09
CA TYR A 86 0.46 -4.05 -15.58
C TYR A 86 -0.81 -4.56 -16.27
N PRO A 87 -1.83 -3.70 -16.45
CA PRO A 87 -3.08 -4.11 -17.07
C PRO A 87 -2.87 -4.44 -18.56
N THR A 88 -3.48 -5.52 -19.06
CA THR A 88 -3.53 -5.83 -20.50
C THR A 88 -4.91 -6.32 -20.91
N GLU A 89 -5.30 -6.04 -22.15
CA GLU A 89 -6.48 -6.63 -22.80
C GLU A 89 -6.13 -7.90 -23.59
N ALA A 90 -4.84 -8.25 -23.68
CA ALA A 90 -4.41 -9.47 -24.36
C ALA A 90 -4.90 -10.70 -23.59
N THR A 91 -5.45 -11.67 -24.32
CA THR A 91 -5.98 -12.92 -23.76
C THR A 91 -5.07 -14.13 -24.01
N THR A 92 -3.98 -13.93 -24.75
CA THR A 92 -3.02 -14.98 -25.15
C THR A 92 -1.63 -14.39 -25.28
N GLY A 93 -0.60 -15.14 -24.92
CA GLY A 93 0.80 -14.76 -25.05
C GLY A 93 1.72 -15.80 -24.40
N ASP A 94 3.01 -15.53 -24.41
CA ASP A 94 3.98 -16.31 -23.64
C ASP A 94 3.87 -15.94 -22.14
N HIS A 95 4.23 -16.85 -21.25
CA HIS A 95 4.23 -16.64 -19.82
C HIS A 95 5.65 -16.37 -19.30
N PRO A 96 5.84 -15.51 -18.28
CA PRO A 96 7.14 -15.33 -17.67
C PRO A 96 7.52 -16.54 -16.82
N THR A 97 8.79 -16.92 -16.86
CA THR A 97 9.36 -17.95 -16.00
C THR A 97 10.49 -17.37 -15.16
N TYR A 98 10.31 -17.27 -13.84
CA TYR A 98 11.33 -16.79 -12.92
C TYR A 98 12.39 -17.87 -12.69
N TYR A 99 13.66 -17.50 -12.88
CA TYR A 99 14.81 -18.40 -12.83
C TYR A 99 14.66 -19.68 -13.68
N ALA A 100 13.83 -19.67 -14.73
CA ALA A 100 13.50 -20.84 -15.53
C ALA A 100 12.79 -22.01 -14.79
N PHE A 101 12.36 -21.81 -13.53
CA PHE A 101 11.70 -22.86 -12.73
C PHE A 101 10.29 -22.49 -12.26
N PHE A 102 10.02 -21.20 -12.04
CA PHE A 102 8.73 -20.74 -11.52
C PHE A 102 7.98 -20.01 -12.62
N GLU A 103 7.12 -20.74 -13.34
CA GLU A 103 6.26 -20.15 -14.36
C GLU A 103 5.08 -19.42 -13.70
N ASP A 104 4.76 -18.22 -14.19
CA ASP A 104 3.53 -17.48 -13.82
C ASP A 104 2.51 -17.60 -14.96
N GLU A 105 1.68 -18.64 -14.89
CA GLU A 105 0.66 -18.94 -15.89
C GLU A 105 -0.45 -17.88 -15.98
N ASP A 106 -0.53 -16.98 -15.00
CA ASP A 106 -1.59 -15.97 -14.92
C ASP A 106 -1.12 -14.58 -15.43
N ALA A 107 0.11 -14.46 -15.91
CA ALA A 107 0.67 -13.24 -16.49
C ALA A 107 1.21 -13.48 -17.91
N LEU A 108 1.12 -12.46 -18.77
CA LEU A 108 1.56 -12.51 -20.15
C LEU A 108 2.83 -11.67 -20.35
N LEU A 109 3.91 -12.33 -20.73
CA LEU A 109 5.21 -11.73 -20.99
C LEU A 109 5.15 -10.76 -22.17
N ASN A 110 5.54 -9.51 -21.92
CA ASN A 110 5.60 -8.41 -22.89
C ASN A 110 4.29 -8.17 -23.67
N ALA A 111 3.13 -8.48 -23.06
CA ALA A 111 1.84 -8.16 -23.64
C ALA A 111 1.67 -6.64 -23.81
N PRO A 112 0.91 -6.16 -24.82
CA PRO A 112 0.58 -4.74 -24.94
C PRO A 112 -0.13 -4.24 -23.69
N ALA A 113 0.34 -3.14 -23.08
CA ALA A 113 -0.35 -2.53 -21.94
C ALA A 113 -1.71 -1.95 -22.38
N ALA A 114 -2.76 -2.21 -21.61
CA ALA A 114 -4.02 -1.51 -21.74
C ALA A 114 -3.84 -0.07 -21.22
N PRO A 115 -4.46 0.94 -21.85
CA PRO A 115 -4.41 2.32 -21.35
C PRO A 115 -4.90 2.42 -19.90
N PRO A 116 -4.43 3.42 -19.12
CA PRO A 116 -4.93 3.60 -17.75
C PRO A 116 -6.44 3.82 -17.77
N LEU A 117 -7.14 3.27 -16.77
CA LEU A 117 -8.58 3.49 -16.60
C LEU A 117 -8.88 4.96 -16.32
N ASP A 118 -7.97 5.71 -15.73
CA ASP A 118 -8.10 7.16 -15.57
C ASP A 118 -7.03 7.87 -16.40
N ALA A 119 -6.45 8.98 -15.92
CA ALA A 119 -5.38 9.68 -16.63
C ALA A 119 -4.00 9.02 -16.43
N THR A 120 -3.82 8.33 -15.30
CA THR A 120 -2.55 7.72 -14.89
C THR A 120 -2.77 6.35 -14.26
N TYR A 121 -1.73 5.51 -14.24
CA TYR A 121 -1.73 4.27 -13.47
C TYR A 121 -1.33 4.55 -12.02
N PRO A 122 -2.14 4.17 -11.02
CA PRO A 122 -1.66 4.15 -9.65
C PRO A 122 -0.61 3.05 -9.47
N VAL A 123 0.32 3.27 -8.53
CA VAL A 123 1.49 2.41 -8.36
C VAL A 123 1.47 1.67 -7.03
N HIS A 124 1.78 0.38 -7.12
CA HIS A 124 2.07 -0.50 -6.00
C HIS A 124 3.53 -0.96 -6.09
N VAL A 125 4.29 -0.81 -5.02
CA VAL A 125 5.67 -1.30 -4.95
C VAL A 125 5.83 -2.38 -3.88
N HIS A 126 6.59 -3.43 -4.16
CA HIS A 126 6.74 -4.59 -3.28
C HIS A 126 8.20 -4.92 -2.99
N SER A 127 8.50 -5.26 -1.73
CA SER A 127 9.79 -5.83 -1.32
C SER A 127 9.63 -7.31 -0.92
N HIS A 128 10.36 -8.20 -1.59
CA HIS A 128 10.33 -9.64 -1.31
C HIS A 128 10.99 -9.98 0.04
N GLY A 129 10.93 -11.25 0.48
CA GLY A 129 11.60 -11.74 1.69
C GLY A 129 13.10 -12.02 1.52
N HIS A 130 13.73 -12.60 2.55
CA HIS A 130 15.08 -13.16 2.43
C HIS A 130 15.10 -14.30 1.40
N GLN A 131 16.09 -14.33 0.51
CA GLN A 131 16.21 -15.32 -0.58
C GLN A 131 14.97 -15.36 -1.51
N GLY A 132 14.22 -14.28 -1.54
CA GLY A 132 13.12 -14.08 -2.49
C GLY A 132 13.61 -13.50 -3.80
N PHE A 133 12.67 -13.09 -4.63
CA PHE A 133 12.85 -12.36 -5.89
C PHE A 133 11.58 -11.59 -6.19
N GLY A 134 11.58 -10.69 -7.18
CA GLY A 134 10.43 -9.83 -7.46
C GLY A 134 9.10 -10.60 -7.65
N GLY A 135 9.18 -11.81 -8.22
CA GLY A 135 8.02 -12.69 -8.46
C GLY A 135 7.55 -13.55 -7.28
N THR A 136 8.17 -13.49 -6.10
CA THR A 136 7.79 -14.35 -4.95
C THR A 136 6.36 -14.09 -4.46
N SER A 137 5.80 -12.90 -4.70
CA SER A 137 4.42 -12.53 -4.35
C SER A 137 3.61 -12.12 -5.60
N SER A 138 3.83 -12.80 -6.73
CA SER A 138 3.21 -12.38 -8.00
C SER A 138 1.69 -12.41 -7.99
N PHE A 139 1.05 -13.26 -7.18
CA PHE A 139 -0.41 -13.26 -6.97
C PHE A 139 -0.92 -11.86 -6.61
N LEU A 140 -0.24 -11.19 -5.67
CA LEU A 140 -0.58 -9.86 -5.23
C LEU A 140 -0.31 -8.83 -6.33
N MET A 141 0.81 -8.94 -7.06
CA MET A 141 1.11 -8.02 -8.16
C MET A 141 0.06 -8.13 -9.27
N ARG A 142 -0.36 -9.35 -9.59
CA ARG A 142 -1.42 -9.66 -10.55
C ARG A 142 -2.76 -9.10 -10.08
N ARG A 143 -3.06 -9.19 -8.79
CA ARG A 143 -4.28 -8.59 -8.23
C ARG A 143 -4.34 -7.10 -8.50
N PHE A 144 -3.29 -6.37 -8.16
CA PHE A 144 -3.21 -4.94 -8.41
C PHE A 144 -3.29 -4.62 -9.92
N ALA A 145 -2.53 -5.34 -10.75
CA ALA A 145 -2.52 -5.16 -12.20
C ALA A 145 -3.90 -5.39 -12.86
N SER A 146 -4.61 -6.46 -12.46
CA SER A 146 -5.96 -6.75 -12.97
C SER A 146 -6.95 -5.63 -12.66
N HIS A 147 -6.72 -4.88 -11.57
CA HIS A 147 -7.54 -3.73 -11.14
C HIS A 147 -7.06 -2.38 -11.69
N GLY A 148 -6.16 -2.36 -12.69
CA GLY A 148 -5.74 -1.13 -13.36
C GLY A 148 -4.49 -0.46 -12.79
N TRP A 149 -3.79 -1.12 -11.86
CA TRP A 149 -2.56 -0.58 -11.25
C TRP A 149 -1.31 -1.03 -12.03
N VAL A 150 -0.21 -0.29 -11.88
CA VAL A 150 1.12 -0.81 -12.20
C VAL A 150 1.78 -1.26 -10.90
N ALA A 151 2.12 -2.54 -10.83
CA ALA A 151 2.83 -3.13 -9.70
C ALA A 151 4.30 -3.36 -10.06
N ILE A 152 5.22 -2.95 -9.19
CA ILE A 152 6.67 -3.08 -9.40
C ILE A 152 7.35 -3.73 -8.19
N ALA A 153 8.26 -4.66 -8.44
CA ALA A 153 9.09 -5.29 -7.42
C ALA A 153 10.55 -5.38 -7.90
N PRO A 154 11.51 -4.78 -7.19
CA PRO A 154 12.92 -5.01 -7.47
C PRO A 154 13.38 -6.37 -6.92
N ASP A 155 14.32 -6.99 -7.61
CA ASP A 155 15.23 -7.97 -7.03
C ASP A 155 16.24 -7.24 -6.14
N HIS A 156 16.30 -7.59 -4.86
CA HIS A 156 17.32 -7.11 -3.96
C HIS A 156 18.61 -7.93 -4.15
N THR A 157 19.40 -7.59 -5.16
CA THR A 157 20.71 -8.22 -5.47
C THR A 157 21.55 -8.43 -4.21
N GLY A 158 22.08 -9.64 -4.03
CA GLY A 158 22.78 -10.05 -2.82
C GLY A 158 21.90 -10.73 -1.77
N ASP A 159 20.60 -10.94 -2.07
CA ASP A 159 19.61 -11.63 -1.23
C ASP A 159 18.55 -12.36 -2.07
N LEU A 160 18.98 -12.91 -3.20
CA LEU A 160 18.17 -13.73 -4.09
C LEU A 160 18.41 -15.22 -3.86
N LEU A 161 17.44 -16.07 -4.22
CA LEU A 161 17.51 -17.53 -4.03
C LEU A 161 18.78 -18.17 -4.63
N PHE A 162 19.26 -17.64 -5.77
CA PHE A 162 20.37 -18.18 -6.53
C PHE A 162 21.56 -17.22 -6.65
N ASP A 163 21.71 -16.28 -5.72
CA ASP A 163 22.96 -15.50 -5.66
C ASP A 163 24.12 -16.42 -5.25
N ASP A 164 25.26 -16.37 -5.95
CA ASP A 164 26.34 -17.35 -5.76
C ASP A 164 27.17 -17.16 -4.46
N ASP A 165 26.98 -16.06 -3.70
CA ASP A 165 27.78 -15.69 -2.51
C ASP A 165 26.91 -15.41 -1.25
N LEU A 166 25.84 -16.20 -1.07
CA LEU A 166 24.76 -16.05 -0.05
C LEU A 166 25.19 -15.83 1.40
N ALA A 167 26.38 -16.30 1.79
CA ALA A 167 26.81 -16.25 3.18
C ALA A 167 27.38 -14.89 3.62
N LYS A 168 27.67 -13.97 2.68
CA LYS A 168 28.48 -12.79 2.98
C LYS A 168 27.80 -11.43 2.85
N THR A 169 26.70 -11.28 2.11
CA THR A 169 26.11 -9.96 1.83
C THR A 169 24.69 -9.78 2.39
N ALA A 170 23.82 -10.79 2.32
CA ALA A 170 22.41 -10.67 2.71
C ALA A 170 22.16 -10.28 4.19
N ASN A 171 23.14 -10.51 5.08
CA ASN A 171 23.07 -10.15 6.49
C ASN A 171 24.04 -9.03 6.89
N THR A 172 24.69 -8.40 5.91
CA THR A 172 25.54 -7.23 6.19
C THR A 172 24.67 -6.03 6.51
N VAL A 173 25.18 -5.14 7.37
CA VAL A 173 24.60 -3.81 7.61
C VAL A 173 24.27 -3.12 6.29
N ARG A 174 25.18 -3.20 5.32
CA ARG A 174 25.03 -2.64 3.98
C ARG A 174 23.74 -3.04 3.29
N HIS A 175 23.35 -4.31 3.37
CA HIS A 175 22.13 -4.78 2.69
C HIS A 175 20.86 -4.11 3.23
N TYR A 176 20.85 -3.76 4.52
CA TYR A 176 19.74 -3.05 5.15
C TYR A 176 19.67 -1.56 4.74
N ILE A 177 20.72 -1.02 4.12
CA ILE A 177 20.70 0.27 3.40
C ILE A 177 20.18 0.08 1.97
N GLU A 178 20.66 -0.97 1.31
CA GLU A 178 20.40 -1.20 -0.10
C GLU A 178 18.93 -1.54 -0.36
N ARG A 179 18.30 -2.38 0.47
CA ARG A 179 16.89 -2.76 0.27
C ARG A 179 15.92 -1.57 0.19
N PRO A 180 15.88 -0.64 1.15
CA PRO A 180 14.98 0.51 1.03
C PRO A 180 15.41 1.48 -0.07
N SER A 181 16.70 1.51 -0.43
CA SER A 181 17.20 2.29 -1.56
C SER A 181 16.77 1.70 -2.91
N ASP A 182 16.73 0.36 -3.04
CA ASP A 182 16.25 -0.36 -4.22
C ASP A 182 14.78 -0.01 -4.52
N ILE A 183 13.97 0.20 -3.48
CA ILE A 183 12.56 0.61 -3.60
C ILE A 183 12.45 2.02 -4.19
N SER A 184 13.20 2.99 -3.64
CA SER A 184 13.23 4.34 -4.18
C SER A 184 13.77 4.37 -5.62
N ALA A 185 14.82 3.59 -5.90
CA ALA A 185 15.39 3.48 -7.24
C ALA A 185 14.42 2.81 -8.24
N ALA A 186 13.64 1.82 -7.82
CA ALA A 186 12.60 1.21 -8.65
C ALA A 186 11.51 2.21 -9.03
N LEU A 187 11.07 3.04 -8.08
CA LEU A 187 10.11 4.11 -8.34
C LEU A 187 10.70 5.20 -9.25
N ASP A 188 11.96 5.58 -9.07
CA ASP A 188 12.67 6.53 -9.95
C ASP A 188 12.78 5.99 -11.38
N ALA A 189 13.10 4.70 -11.53
CA ALA A 189 13.18 4.05 -12.83
C ALA A 189 11.82 4.00 -13.55
N LEU A 190 10.73 3.83 -12.79
CA LEU A 190 9.38 3.82 -13.34
C LEU A 190 8.94 5.23 -13.77
N ASP A 191 9.28 6.27 -13.00
CA ASP A 191 9.00 7.68 -13.32
C ASP A 191 9.83 8.19 -14.51
N ALA A 192 11.03 7.63 -14.70
CA ALA A 192 11.95 8.00 -15.77
C ALA A 192 11.67 7.29 -17.11
N LEU A 193 10.57 6.53 -17.23
CA LEU A 193 10.22 5.87 -18.49
C LEU A 193 10.05 6.90 -19.62
N PRO A 194 10.53 6.60 -20.85
CA PRO A 194 10.36 7.49 -21.99
C PRO A 194 8.88 7.77 -22.26
N ALA A 195 8.53 9.00 -22.70
CA ALA A 195 7.14 9.39 -22.95
C ALA A 195 6.38 8.50 -23.97
N ASN A 196 7.09 7.75 -24.81
CA ASN A 196 6.52 6.80 -25.76
C ASN A 196 6.40 5.37 -25.22
N ASP A 197 6.84 5.11 -23.99
CA ASP A 197 6.66 3.84 -23.32
C ASP A 197 5.18 3.67 -22.90
N PRO A 198 4.57 2.48 -23.10
CA PRO A 198 3.15 2.26 -22.75
C PRO A 198 2.80 2.47 -21.27
N LEU A 199 3.80 2.39 -20.38
CA LEU A 199 3.64 2.62 -18.94
C LEU A 199 4.12 4.01 -18.49
N ALA A 200 4.42 4.93 -19.42
CA ALA A 200 4.93 6.27 -19.08
C ALA A 200 3.93 7.13 -18.28
N ALA A 201 2.64 6.79 -18.30
CA ALA A 201 1.59 7.51 -17.58
C ALA A 201 1.40 7.00 -16.14
N VAL A 202 2.45 6.50 -15.48
CA VAL A 202 2.38 6.14 -14.06
C VAL A 202 2.27 7.39 -13.18
N ASP A 203 1.57 7.27 -12.05
CA ASP A 203 1.60 8.27 -10.98
C ASP A 203 2.39 7.70 -9.80
N VAL A 204 3.68 8.01 -9.75
CA VAL A 204 4.54 7.65 -8.62
C VAL A 204 4.47 8.66 -7.47
N SER A 205 3.69 9.74 -7.58
CA SER A 205 3.66 10.78 -6.53
C SER A 205 3.04 10.28 -5.22
N ARG A 206 2.21 9.24 -5.32
CA ARG A 206 1.53 8.58 -4.20
C ARG A 206 1.44 7.09 -4.50
N VAL A 207 2.19 6.29 -3.76
CA VAL A 207 2.25 4.83 -3.95
C VAL A 207 1.86 4.10 -2.66
N VAL A 208 1.34 2.90 -2.83
CA VAL A 208 1.25 1.93 -1.73
C VAL A 208 2.46 1.02 -1.79
N MET A 209 3.06 0.75 -0.62
CA MET A 209 4.14 -0.21 -0.51
C MET A 209 3.70 -1.45 0.25
N SER A 210 4.19 -2.62 -0.15
CA SER A 210 4.04 -3.85 0.61
C SER A 210 5.37 -4.58 0.73
N GLY A 211 5.46 -5.52 1.66
CA GLY A 211 6.65 -6.35 1.75
C GLY A 211 6.44 -7.59 2.60
N HIS A 212 7.08 -8.68 2.17
CA HIS A 212 6.97 -9.99 2.82
C HIS A 212 8.18 -10.28 3.69
N SER A 213 7.98 -10.81 4.91
CA SER A 213 9.05 -11.30 5.77
C SER A 213 10.12 -10.22 6.02
N ARG A 214 11.37 -10.41 5.57
CA ARG A 214 12.41 -9.38 5.61
C ARG A 214 12.02 -8.09 4.88
N GLY A 215 11.18 -8.15 3.86
CA GLY A 215 10.56 -7.00 3.23
C GLY A 215 9.76 -6.13 4.20
N CYS A 216 9.31 -6.64 5.35
CA CYS A 216 8.72 -5.82 6.41
C CYS A 216 9.71 -4.77 6.94
N TYR A 217 10.98 -5.13 7.12
CA TYR A 217 12.01 -4.15 7.49
C TYR A 217 12.05 -3.00 6.47
N THR A 218 12.10 -3.37 5.18
CA THR A 218 12.15 -2.43 4.07
C THR A 218 10.91 -1.51 4.08
N VAL A 219 9.72 -2.08 4.27
CA VAL A 219 8.46 -1.33 4.42
C VAL A 219 8.53 -0.32 5.57
N TRP A 220 8.94 -0.73 6.76
CA TRP A 220 9.04 0.16 7.92
C TRP A 220 10.08 1.27 7.70
N ALA A 221 11.22 0.95 7.09
CA ALA A 221 12.25 1.91 6.74
C ALA A 221 11.74 2.98 5.75
N ASN A 222 11.13 2.55 4.63
CA ASN A 222 10.57 3.46 3.63
C ASN A 222 9.34 4.23 4.13
N ALA A 223 8.58 3.69 5.10
CA ALA A 223 7.50 4.40 5.77
C ALA A 223 7.99 5.50 6.75
N GLY A 224 9.29 5.50 7.07
CA GLY A 224 9.94 6.52 7.89
C GLY A 224 10.20 6.14 9.34
N ALA A 225 10.27 4.85 9.66
CA ALA A 225 10.77 4.44 10.97
C ALA A 225 12.22 4.92 11.15
N SER A 226 12.52 5.50 12.31
CA SER A 226 13.87 5.94 12.64
C SER A 226 14.71 4.80 13.20
N PHE A 227 15.99 4.77 12.85
CA PHE A 227 16.95 3.81 13.37
C PHE A 227 17.39 4.18 14.78
N ASP A 228 17.65 3.17 15.60
CA ASP A 228 18.24 3.35 16.91
C ASP A 228 19.72 2.92 16.84
N PRO A 229 20.68 3.84 16.98
CA PRO A 229 22.11 3.53 16.90
C PRO A 229 22.58 2.60 18.02
N SER A 230 21.75 2.38 19.06
CA SER A 230 22.02 1.40 20.12
C SER A 230 21.38 0.03 19.87
N ALA A 231 20.68 -0.15 18.74
CA ALA A 231 20.11 -1.44 18.36
C ALA A 231 21.21 -2.40 17.86
N GLY A 232 21.08 -3.68 18.20
CA GLY A 232 22.16 -4.66 18.07
C GLY A 232 22.62 -4.97 16.65
N ASN A 233 21.84 -4.64 15.61
CA ASN A 233 22.26 -4.92 14.23
C ASN A 233 23.19 -3.85 13.64
N LEU A 234 23.51 -2.78 14.36
CA LEU A 234 24.40 -1.71 13.88
C LEU A 234 25.83 -1.84 14.42
N ASP A 235 26.14 -2.88 15.20
CA ASP A 235 27.45 -3.07 15.84
C ASP A 235 28.62 -3.16 14.82
N GLU A 236 28.36 -3.69 13.62
CA GLU A 236 29.35 -3.84 12.55
C GLU A 236 29.29 -2.71 11.51
N ALA A 237 28.47 -1.68 11.73
CA ALA A 237 28.30 -0.58 10.79
C ALA A 237 29.55 0.31 10.73
N THR A 238 29.96 0.68 9.52
CA THR A 238 30.95 1.75 9.31
C THR A 238 30.36 3.12 9.66
N GLU A 239 31.21 4.13 9.88
CA GLU A 239 30.77 5.51 10.15
C GLU A 239 29.89 6.05 9.01
N SER A 240 30.26 5.77 7.75
CA SER A 240 29.44 6.15 6.59
C SER A 240 28.09 5.46 6.54
N GLU A 241 27.99 4.21 7.00
CA GLU A 241 26.72 3.49 7.05
C GLU A 241 25.84 4.05 8.18
N LEU A 242 26.42 4.33 9.35
CA LEU A 242 25.71 4.98 10.46
C LEU A 242 25.16 6.36 10.06
N ASP A 243 25.93 7.15 9.31
CA ASP A 243 25.47 8.44 8.77
C ASP A 243 24.26 8.30 7.84
N VAL A 244 24.20 7.21 7.06
CA VAL A 244 23.05 6.90 6.20
C VAL A 244 21.84 6.47 7.03
N PHE A 245 22.02 5.60 8.03
CA PHE A 245 20.93 5.23 8.95
C PHE A 245 20.39 6.43 9.72
N ALA A 246 21.24 7.36 10.13
CA ALA A 246 20.85 8.58 10.82
C ALA A 246 19.98 9.52 9.95
N GLN A 247 20.18 9.51 8.62
CA GLN A 247 19.32 10.23 7.67
C GLN A 247 17.96 9.55 7.51
N GLY A 248 17.91 8.23 7.65
CA GLY A 248 16.72 7.40 7.44
C GLY A 248 16.40 7.16 5.96
N PHE A 249 15.40 6.31 5.71
CA PHE A 249 15.06 5.87 4.35
C PHE A 249 13.64 6.24 3.90
N ARG A 250 13.01 7.19 4.58
CA ARG A 250 11.64 7.60 4.25
C ARG A 250 11.55 8.02 2.79
N ASP A 251 10.73 7.31 2.02
CA ASP A 251 10.39 7.75 0.67
C ASP A 251 9.04 8.51 0.73
N PRO A 252 9.00 9.81 0.44
CA PRO A 252 7.78 10.61 0.58
C PRO A 252 6.66 10.19 -0.37
N ARG A 253 6.96 9.43 -1.42
CA ARG A 253 5.96 8.87 -2.34
C ARG A 253 5.15 7.75 -1.69
N VAL A 254 5.72 7.03 -0.71
CA VAL A 254 5.02 5.97 0.02
C VAL A 254 4.02 6.62 0.99
N VAL A 255 2.74 6.54 0.65
CA VAL A 255 1.65 7.17 1.43
C VAL A 255 0.85 6.17 2.27
N ALA A 256 1.06 4.87 2.05
CA ALA A 256 0.47 3.78 2.82
C ALA A 256 1.35 2.53 2.69
N ALA A 257 1.41 1.70 3.75
CA ALA A 257 2.33 0.57 3.78
C ALA A 257 1.73 -0.72 4.38
N ILE A 258 2.13 -1.87 3.83
CA ILE A 258 1.54 -3.19 4.10
C ILE A 258 2.63 -4.23 4.43
N PRO A 259 3.11 -4.31 5.68
CA PRO A 259 4.05 -5.36 6.08
C PRO A 259 3.33 -6.71 6.29
N MET A 260 3.82 -7.77 5.64
CA MET A 260 3.22 -9.10 5.63
C MET A 260 4.18 -10.17 6.18
N ALA A 261 3.68 -11.10 7.00
CA ALA A 261 4.45 -12.20 7.57
C ALA A 261 5.71 -11.75 8.34
N GLY A 262 5.60 -10.63 9.05
CA GLY A 262 6.70 -10.02 9.77
C GLY A 262 6.22 -8.88 10.66
N THR A 263 7.13 -8.31 11.44
CA THR A 263 6.82 -7.21 12.35
C THR A 263 7.85 -6.10 12.23
N TYR A 264 7.62 -5.01 12.96
CA TYR A 264 8.62 -3.99 13.21
C TYR A 264 9.85 -4.59 13.90
N SER A 265 11.03 -4.37 13.31
CA SER A 265 12.29 -4.96 13.80
C SER A 265 12.98 -4.05 14.81
N ALA A 266 12.83 -4.36 16.10
CA ALA A 266 13.47 -3.60 17.17
C ALA A 266 15.00 -3.67 17.13
N ASP A 267 15.56 -4.69 16.49
CA ASP A 267 17.01 -4.84 16.32
C ASP A 267 17.60 -3.81 15.34
N TRP A 268 16.75 -3.05 14.63
CA TRP A 268 17.15 -1.92 13.77
C TRP A 268 16.64 -0.58 14.29
N PHE A 269 15.37 -0.55 14.69
CA PHE A 269 14.65 0.68 14.95
C PHE A 269 14.48 0.98 16.46
N GLY A 270 15.00 0.11 17.32
CA GLY A 270 14.87 0.22 18.78
C GLY A 270 13.44 -0.07 19.27
N THR A 271 13.10 0.44 20.46
CA THR A 271 11.72 0.30 20.98
C THR A 271 10.78 1.37 20.47
N ASP A 272 11.31 2.47 19.93
CA ASP A 272 10.55 3.71 19.73
C ASP A 272 10.59 4.23 18.29
N GLY A 273 11.46 3.72 17.43
CA GLY A 273 11.68 4.24 16.08
C GLY A 273 10.45 4.18 15.17
N TYR A 274 9.50 3.30 15.44
CA TYR A 274 8.23 3.24 14.74
C TYR A 274 7.37 4.51 14.95
N ARG A 275 7.58 5.27 16.04
CA ARG A 275 6.75 6.44 16.37
C ARG A 275 6.87 7.58 15.37
N GLN A 276 7.90 7.54 14.50
CA GLN A 276 8.07 8.50 13.41
C GLN A 276 7.25 8.14 12.16
N VAL A 277 6.65 6.95 12.11
CA VAL A 277 5.77 6.54 11.01
C VAL A 277 4.41 7.18 11.18
N LEU A 278 4.09 8.11 10.27
CA LEU A 278 2.85 8.89 10.28
C LEU A 278 1.87 8.49 9.17
N ILE A 279 2.28 7.60 8.26
CA ILE A 279 1.43 7.10 7.18
C ILE A 279 0.62 5.90 7.65
N PRO A 280 -0.61 5.68 7.15
CA PRO A 280 -1.39 4.48 7.45
C PRO A 280 -0.62 3.19 7.18
N MET A 281 -0.73 2.24 8.10
CA MET A 281 -0.11 0.91 8.03
C MET A 281 -1.17 -0.19 8.19
N LEU A 282 -1.07 -1.26 7.40
CA LEU A 282 -1.88 -2.47 7.55
C LEU A 282 -0.96 -3.70 7.62
N SER A 283 -0.79 -4.27 8.81
CA SER A 283 -0.05 -5.52 8.94
C SER A 283 -0.94 -6.71 8.59
N LEU A 284 -0.41 -7.71 7.89
CA LEU A 284 -1.07 -9.00 7.70
C LEU A 284 -0.16 -10.13 8.18
N THR A 285 -0.65 -10.96 9.10
CA THR A 285 0.12 -12.11 9.61
C THR A 285 -0.78 -13.33 9.78
N GLY A 286 -0.16 -14.50 9.85
CA GLY A 286 -0.87 -15.78 10.01
C GLY A 286 -0.64 -16.42 11.38
N THR A 287 -1.60 -17.23 11.84
CA THR A 287 -1.51 -17.88 13.17
C THR A 287 -0.43 -18.97 13.24
N GLU A 288 -0.06 -19.56 12.10
CA GLU A 288 0.94 -20.63 11.98
C GLU A 288 2.33 -20.11 11.56
N ASP A 289 2.54 -18.79 11.59
CA ASP A 289 3.84 -18.15 11.37
C ASP A 289 4.45 -17.67 12.69
N ASN A 290 4.15 -16.43 13.09
CA ASN A 290 4.64 -15.83 14.33
C ASN A 290 3.58 -14.96 15.00
N ALA A 291 2.40 -15.54 15.21
CA ALA A 291 1.21 -14.88 15.75
C ALA A 291 1.47 -14.18 17.10
N SER A 292 2.25 -14.82 17.98
CA SER A 292 2.56 -14.28 19.30
C SER A 292 3.39 -13.00 19.21
N ALA A 293 4.39 -12.94 18.32
CA ALA A 293 5.17 -11.73 18.11
C ALA A 293 4.34 -10.63 17.44
N ALA A 294 3.53 -10.98 16.44
CA ALA A 294 2.62 -10.03 15.79
C ALA A 294 1.66 -9.41 16.80
N ARG A 295 1.04 -10.25 17.64
CA ARG A 295 0.13 -9.81 18.70
C ARG A 295 0.83 -8.91 19.71
N PHE A 296 1.99 -9.33 20.22
CA PHE A 296 2.78 -8.54 21.16
C PHE A 296 3.12 -7.16 20.56
N ARG A 297 3.61 -7.13 19.31
CA ARG A 297 3.96 -5.88 18.63
C ARG A 297 2.74 -5.00 18.48
N TYR A 298 1.64 -5.53 17.95
CA TYR A 298 0.39 -4.81 17.85
C TYR A 298 -0.05 -4.23 19.21
N ASP A 299 0.10 -4.99 20.31
CA ASP A 299 -0.19 -4.57 21.69
C ASP A 299 0.73 -3.46 22.23
N THR A 300 1.95 -3.36 21.72
CA THR A 300 2.93 -2.35 22.13
C THR A 300 3.00 -1.10 21.25
N LEU A 301 2.55 -1.18 19.99
CA LEU A 301 2.63 -0.10 18.99
C LEU A 301 1.40 0.82 19.05
N THR A 302 1.12 1.43 20.21
CA THR A 302 -0.13 2.19 20.43
C THR A 302 -0.19 3.55 19.75
N ASP A 303 0.94 4.10 19.30
CA ASP A 303 0.99 5.45 18.72
C ASP A 303 1.13 5.44 17.18
N ALA A 304 1.20 4.25 16.57
CA ALA A 304 1.30 4.11 15.12
C ALA A 304 -0.11 3.98 14.51
N PRO A 305 -0.35 4.54 13.31
CA PRO A 305 -1.60 4.34 12.56
C PRO A 305 -1.65 2.93 11.93
N LEU A 306 -1.53 1.89 12.77
CA LEU A 306 -1.39 0.49 12.38
C LEU A 306 -2.68 -0.28 12.65
N ALA A 307 -3.31 -0.74 11.58
CA ALA A 307 -4.30 -1.82 11.62
C ALA A 307 -3.60 -3.17 11.45
N TRP A 308 -4.24 -4.25 11.88
CA TRP A 308 -3.70 -5.61 11.73
C TRP A 308 -4.79 -6.60 11.34
N ILE A 309 -4.50 -7.41 10.33
CA ILE A 309 -5.28 -8.58 9.94
C ILE A 309 -4.56 -9.83 10.41
N GLU A 310 -5.19 -10.58 11.31
CA GLU A 310 -4.74 -11.90 11.75
C GLU A 310 -5.49 -12.98 10.95
N LEU A 311 -4.73 -13.83 10.26
CA LEU A 311 -5.26 -14.90 9.41
C LEU A 311 -5.09 -16.27 10.06
N ALA A 312 -6.19 -16.84 10.53
CA ALA A 312 -6.23 -18.19 11.10
C ALA A 312 -5.80 -19.24 10.07
N GLY A 313 -4.87 -20.11 10.47
CA GLY A 313 -4.26 -21.14 9.61
C GLY A 313 -3.21 -20.62 8.64
N GLY A 314 -3.06 -19.31 8.46
CA GLY A 314 -2.02 -18.75 7.61
C GLY A 314 -0.63 -19.02 8.16
N CYS A 315 0.30 -19.45 7.31
CA CYS A 315 1.72 -19.63 7.64
C CYS A 315 2.57 -18.60 6.90
N HIS A 316 3.89 -18.67 7.08
CA HIS A 316 4.82 -17.67 6.54
C HIS A 316 4.71 -17.47 5.02
N GLN A 317 4.46 -18.54 4.28
CA GLN A 317 4.38 -18.53 2.81
C GLN A 317 3.00 -18.17 2.26
N THR A 318 1.96 -18.07 3.09
CA THR A 318 0.63 -17.59 2.68
C THR A 318 0.69 -16.21 2.02
N PHE A 319 1.70 -15.42 2.35
CA PHE A 319 1.90 -14.05 1.88
C PHE A 319 2.95 -13.95 0.76
N ALA A 320 3.36 -15.09 0.18
CA ALA A 320 4.42 -15.20 -0.81
C ALA A 320 4.09 -16.34 -1.80
N LEU A 321 4.86 -17.44 -1.81
CA LEU A 321 4.69 -18.54 -2.78
C LEU A 321 3.53 -19.50 -2.48
N GLY A 322 2.81 -19.34 -1.37
CA GLY A 322 1.59 -20.09 -1.08
C GLY A 322 1.79 -21.49 -0.46
N TYR A 323 3.02 -22.01 -0.36
CA TYR A 323 3.31 -23.33 0.24
C TYR A 323 2.94 -23.41 1.72
N CYS A 324 1.69 -23.76 2.02
CA CYS A 324 1.12 -23.77 3.35
C CYS A 324 0.24 -24.99 3.60
N ASP A 325 0.59 -25.82 4.59
CA ASP A 325 -0.16 -27.06 4.88
C ASP A 325 -1.50 -26.79 5.61
N THR A 326 -1.62 -25.63 6.25
CA THR A 326 -2.70 -25.30 7.19
C THR A 326 -3.76 -24.38 6.59
N LEU A 327 -3.49 -23.81 5.42
CA LEU A 327 -4.43 -22.95 4.70
C LEU A 327 -4.22 -23.14 3.19
N ASP A 328 -5.33 -23.39 2.49
CA ASP A 328 -5.35 -23.44 1.03
C ASP A 328 -4.80 -22.13 0.44
N PHE A 329 -3.88 -22.25 -0.52
CA PHE A 329 -3.13 -21.09 -1.01
C PHE A 329 -4.02 -20.13 -1.82
N GLU A 330 -4.99 -20.62 -2.60
CA GLU A 330 -5.90 -19.77 -3.36
C GLU A 330 -6.79 -18.95 -2.42
N LEU A 331 -7.31 -19.60 -1.37
CA LEU A 331 -8.06 -18.92 -0.32
C LEU A 331 -7.19 -17.89 0.43
N GLY A 332 -5.97 -18.27 0.79
CA GLY A 332 -5.01 -17.38 1.46
C GLY A 332 -4.71 -16.14 0.63
N PHE A 333 -4.37 -16.32 -0.65
CA PHE A 333 -4.11 -15.26 -1.60
C PHE A 333 -5.32 -14.33 -1.77
N SER A 334 -6.52 -14.89 -1.97
CA SER A 334 -7.75 -14.11 -2.10
C SER A 334 -8.02 -13.19 -0.90
N ILE A 335 -7.76 -13.67 0.32
CA ILE A 335 -7.90 -12.87 1.54
C ILE A 335 -6.87 -11.75 1.58
N VAL A 336 -5.59 -12.07 1.35
CA VAL A 336 -4.48 -11.09 1.35
C VAL A 336 -4.72 -10.00 0.30
N ASP A 337 -5.07 -10.41 -0.91
CA ASP A 337 -5.38 -9.55 -2.06
C ASP A 337 -6.50 -8.57 -1.75
N THR A 338 -7.60 -9.07 -1.16
CA THR A 338 -8.77 -8.24 -0.86
C THR A 338 -8.45 -7.15 0.15
N TYR A 339 -7.76 -7.49 1.25
CA TYR A 339 -7.37 -6.51 2.25
C TYR A 339 -6.33 -5.51 1.72
N ALA A 340 -5.31 -5.99 1.02
CA ALA A 340 -4.24 -5.15 0.48
C ALA A 340 -4.78 -4.16 -0.56
N LEU A 341 -5.63 -4.62 -1.49
CA LEU A 341 -6.23 -3.77 -2.51
C LEU A 341 -7.23 -2.77 -1.90
N ALA A 342 -8.05 -3.18 -0.92
CA ALA A 342 -8.95 -2.26 -0.22
C ALA A 342 -8.18 -1.13 0.47
N PHE A 343 -7.10 -1.48 1.17
CA PHE A 343 -6.25 -0.53 1.84
C PHE A 343 -5.58 0.45 0.87
N ALA A 344 -5.03 -0.06 -0.22
CA ALA A 344 -4.42 0.75 -1.26
C ALA A 344 -5.41 1.72 -1.91
N ARG A 345 -6.62 1.24 -2.27
CA ARG A 345 -7.68 2.07 -2.85
C ARG A 345 -8.07 3.22 -1.92
N VAL A 346 -8.25 2.95 -0.63
CA VAL A 346 -8.63 3.98 0.35
C VAL A 346 -7.55 5.05 0.49
N HIS A 347 -6.27 4.66 0.59
CA HIS A 347 -5.21 5.61 0.95
C HIS A 347 -4.47 6.26 -0.23
N VAL A 348 -4.43 5.59 -1.38
CA VAL A 348 -3.81 6.15 -2.61
C VAL A 348 -4.86 6.84 -3.46
N LEU A 349 -6.01 6.20 -3.70
CA LEU A 349 -7.05 6.68 -4.62
C LEU A 349 -8.18 7.45 -3.93
N GLY A 350 -8.20 7.50 -2.60
CA GLY A 350 -9.27 8.15 -1.84
C GLY A 350 -10.62 7.42 -1.98
N ASP A 351 -10.60 6.09 -2.13
CA ASP A 351 -11.83 5.30 -2.26
C ASP A 351 -12.71 5.45 -1.02
N THR A 352 -13.94 5.92 -1.24
CA THR A 352 -14.96 6.10 -0.20
C THR A 352 -16.09 5.08 -0.32
N ASP A 353 -15.93 4.06 -1.17
CA ASP A 353 -16.91 2.99 -1.32
C ASP A 353 -17.17 2.30 0.04
N PRO A 354 -18.43 2.17 0.47
CA PRO A 354 -18.75 1.54 1.74
C PRO A 354 -18.17 0.13 1.88
N ARG A 355 -18.02 -0.63 0.78
CA ARG A 355 -17.45 -1.97 0.81
C ARG A 355 -15.97 -1.94 1.17
N SER A 356 -15.18 -1.10 0.52
CA SER A 356 -13.74 -0.94 0.81
C SER A 356 -13.51 -0.52 2.26
N LEU A 357 -14.24 0.50 2.72
CA LEU A 357 -14.15 0.99 4.10
C LEU A 357 -14.66 -0.05 5.11
N GLY A 358 -15.76 -0.74 4.79
CA GLY A 358 -16.36 -1.74 5.65
C GLY A 358 -15.50 -2.99 5.82
N ILE A 359 -14.77 -3.41 4.79
CA ILE A 359 -13.77 -4.48 4.88
C ILE A 359 -12.67 -4.10 5.88
N LEU A 360 -12.07 -2.92 5.72
CA LEU A 360 -10.98 -2.45 6.59
C LEU A 360 -11.44 -2.16 8.02
N ALA A 361 -12.72 -1.85 8.21
CA ALA A 361 -13.33 -1.63 9.51
C ALA A 361 -13.85 -2.94 10.18
N GLY A 362 -13.76 -4.09 9.51
CA GLY A 362 -14.32 -5.36 9.99
C GLY A 362 -15.86 -5.42 9.99
N LEU A 363 -16.52 -4.53 9.26
CA LEU A 363 -17.98 -4.48 9.09
C LEU A 363 -18.47 -5.40 7.97
N PHE A 364 -17.61 -5.72 7.00
CA PHE A 364 -17.86 -6.71 5.97
C PHE A 364 -16.82 -7.82 6.04
N GLU A 365 -17.29 -9.03 6.34
CA GLU A 365 -16.44 -10.21 6.44
C GLU A 365 -15.89 -10.59 5.05
N VAL A 366 -14.56 -10.62 4.93
CA VAL A 366 -13.85 -11.18 3.76
C VAL A 366 -13.79 -12.70 3.86
N SER A 367 -13.50 -13.21 5.06
CA SER A 367 -13.42 -14.64 5.38
C SER A 367 -13.58 -14.83 6.88
N PRO A 368 -14.21 -15.92 7.35
CA PRO A 368 -14.27 -16.26 8.77
C PRO A 368 -12.90 -16.58 9.37
N LEU A 369 -11.87 -16.74 8.55
CA LEU A 369 -10.48 -16.95 8.99
C LEU A 369 -9.73 -15.65 9.25
N ALA A 370 -10.27 -14.49 8.86
CA ALA A 370 -9.60 -13.21 9.01
C ALA A 370 -10.20 -12.41 10.16
N THR A 371 -9.36 -12.00 11.10
CA THR A 371 -9.73 -11.11 12.21
C THR A 371 -9.15 -9.71 11.98
N VAL A 372 -9.99 -8.68 12.03
CA VAL A 372 -9.58 -7.28 11.88
C VAL A 372 -9.33 -6.67 13.26
N HIS A 373 -8.14 -6.09 13.42
CA HIS A 373 -7.77 -5.28 14.58
C HIS A 373 -7.54 -3.82 14.13
N LEU A 374 -8.33 -2.90 14.68
CA LEU A 374 -8.33 -1.48 14.31
C LEU A 374 -7.27 -0.69 15.09
N PRO A 375 -6.65 0.36 14.49
CA PRO A 375 -5.65 1.19 15.14
C PRO A 375 -6.09 1.64 16.54
N ARG A 376 -5.14 1.71 17.47
CA ARG A 376 -5.38 1.98 18.89
C ARG A 376 -5.27 3.44 19.28
#